data_AF-A0A5K0ZYF8-F1
#
_entry.id   AF-A0A5K0ZYF8-F1
#
_cell.length_a   1.000
_cell.length_b   1.000
_cell.length_c   1.000
_cell.angle_alpha   90.00
_cell.angle_beta   90.00
_cell.angle_gamma   90.00
#
_symmetry.space_group_name_H-M   'P 1'
#
loop_
_entity.id
_entity.type
_entity.pdbx_description
1 polymer ?
#
loop_
_entity_poly.entity_id
_entity_poly.type
_entity_poly.pdbx_seq_one_letter_code
_entity_poly.pdbx_strand_id
1 'polypeptide(L)' 'CRHGYFHVVNNDYTHWEMYAIGGSAAPTINSQGNRFLAPDNTFSKE' A
#
# COMPACT_ATOMS: atom_id res chain seq x y z
N CYS A 1 2.72 -6.17 -6.04
CA CYS A 1 2.79 -7.64 -6.13
C CYS A 1 2.16 -8.20 -7.40
N ARG A 2 2.68 -9.32 -7.93
CA ARG A 2 2.12 -10.02 -9.09
C ARG A 2 2.00 -11.52 -8.76
N HIS A 3 0.78 -11.96 -8.42
CA HIS A 3 0.40 -13.30 -7.90
C HIS A 3 0.90 -13.63 -6.48
N GLY A 4 0.14 -14.47 -5.76
CA GLY A 4 0.47 -14.96 -4.42
C GLY A 4 -0.21 -14.21 -3.26
N TYR A 5 0.11 -14.62 -2.04
CA TYR A 5 -0.36 -14.01 -0.80
C TYR A 5 0.75 -13.18 -0.16
N PHE A 6 0.43 -11.96 0.25
CA PHE A 6 1.36 -11.05 0.92
C PHE A 6 0.74 -10.55 2.21
N HIS A 7 1.51 -10.64 3.29
CA HIS A 7 1.13 -10.10 4.58
C HIS A 7 2.03 -8.90 4.90
N VAL A 8 1.45 -7.70 4.86
CA VAL A 8 2.13 -6.42 5.09
C VAL A 8 1.75 -5.94 6.49
N VAL A 9 2.72 -5.94 7.43
CA VAL A 9 2.46 -5.69 8.85
C VAL A 9 3.42 -4.65 9.43
N ASN A 10 2.89 -3.69 10.20
CA ASN A 10 3.63 -2.69 10.98
C ASN A 10 4.61 -1.80 10.19
N ASN A 11 4.23 -1.38 8.98
CA ASN A 11 5.01 -0.44 8.17
C ASN A 11 4.49 0.99 8.35
N ASP A 12 5.41 1.97 8.38
CA ASP A 12 5.09 3.40 8.35
C ASP A 12 5.34 3.94 6.95
N TYR A 13 4.25 4.18 6.22
CA TYR A 13 4.28 4.78 4.89
C TYR A 13 4.08 6.29 5.06
N THR A 14 5.09 7.06 4.68
CA THR A 14 5.00 8.52 4.62
C THR A 14 5.58 8.93 3.27
N HIS A 15 4.81 9.63 2.43
CA HIS A 15 5.24 10.12 1.10
C HIS A 15 5.26 9.10 -0.06
N TRP A 16 4.22 8.28 -0.23
CA TRP A 16 4.07 7.57 -1.50
C TRP A 16 3.62 8.52 -2.61
N GLU A 17 4.11 8.33 -3.83
CA GLU A 17 3.89 9.28 -4.94
C GLU A 17 2.57 9.05 -5.69
N MET A 18 2.06 7.82 -5.73
CA MET A 18 0.77 7.49 -6.36
C MET A 18 -0.03 6.54 -5.48
N TYR A 19 0.61 5.47 -4.98
CA TYR A 19 -0.02 4.51 -4.07
C TYR A 19 0.94 3.92 -3.04
N ALA A 20 0.43 3.59 -1.84
CA ALA A 20 1.23 3.02 -0.76
C ALA A 20 1.49 1.51 -0.95
N ILE A 21 0.48 0.77 -1.41
CA ILE A 21 0.54 -0.69 -1.62
C ILE A 21 -0.26 -1.02 -2.90
N GLY A 22 0.33 -1.77 -3.83
CA GLY A 22 -0.30 -2.10 -5.11
C GLY A 22 -0.09 -3.54 -5.58
N GLY A 23 -0.98 -4.03 -6.43
CA GLY A 23 -0.94 -5.38 -6.97
C GLY A 23 -1.58 -5.51 -8.36
N SER A 24 -1.09 -6.48 -9.14
CA SER A 24 -1.64 -6.86 -10.44
C SER A 24 -1.77 -8.38 -10.56
N ALA A 25 -2.64 -8.86 -11.46
CA ALA A 25 -2.95 -10.28 -11.65
C ALA A 25 -3.50 -10.99 -10.38
N ALA A 26 -4.50 -10.36 -9.76
CA ALA A 26 -5.27 -10.88 -8.62
C ALA A 26 -4.44 -11.46 -7.43
N PRO A 27 -3.54 -10.67 -6.82
CA PRO A 27 -2.87 -11.08 -5.59
C PRO A 27 -3.81 -10.95 -4.38
N THR A 28 -3.56 -11.73 -3.33
CA THR A 28 -4.20 -11.51 -2.03
C THR A 28 -3.24 -10.75 -1.13
N ILE A 29 -3.63 -9.56 -0.65
CA ILE A 29 -2.79 -8.73 0.22
C ILE A 29 -3.54 -8.51 1.53
N ASN A 30 -2.99 -9.05 2.62
CA ASN A 30 -3.44 -8.74 3.97
C ASN A 30 -2.56 -7.62 4.54
N SER A 31 -3.18 -6.50 4.92
CA SER A 31 -2.51 -5.31 5.45
C SER A 31 -2.99 -5.06 6.87
N GLN A 32 -2.12 -5.22 7.87
CA GLN A 32 -2.49 -5.15 9.28
C GLN A 32 -1.53 -4.24 10.07
N GLY A 33 -2.06 -3.28 10.83
CA GLY A 33 -1.24 -2.45 11.72
C GLY A 33 -0.29 -1.47 11.02
N ASN A 34 -0.51 -1.16 9.74
CA ASN A 34 0.30 -0.18 9.01
C ASN A 34 -0.17 1.25 9.29
N ARG A 35 0.76 2.21 9.27
CA ARG A 35 0.47 3.65 9.34
C ARG A 35 0.62 4.26 7.95
N PHE A 36 -0.41 5.00 7.52
CA PHE A 36 -0.49 5.62 6.20
C PHE A 36 -0.59 7.14 6.37
N LEU A 37 0.49 7.86 6.05
CA LEU A 37 0.49 9.32 5.90
C LEU A 37 0.48 9.70 4.43
N ALA A 38 -0.71 10.08 3.95
CA ALA A 38 -0.91 10.47 2.57
C ALA A 38 -0.12 11.75 2.22
N PRO A 39 0.44 11.84 1.00
CA PRO A 39 1.02 13.08 0.50
C PRO A 39 -0.05 14.17 0.31
N ASP A 40 0.40 15.43 0.28
CA ASP A 40 -0.47 16.60 0.06
C ASP A 40 -1.13 16.62 -1.33
N ASN A 41 -0.53 15.92 -2.29
CA ASN A 41 -1.08 15.74 -3.62
C ASN A 41 -2.37 14.91 -3.55
N THR A 42 -3.49 15.53 -3.94
CA THR A 42 -4.83 14.89 -3.95
C THR A 42 -4.92 13.69 -4.88
N PHE A 43 -4.05 13.59 -5.89
CA PHE A 43 -4.03 12.48 -6.85
C PHE A 43 -3.27 11.25 -6.35
N SER A 44 -2.71 11.29 -5.14
CA SER A 44 -1.78 10.29 -4.62
C SER A 44 -2.27 9.68 -3.31
N LYS A 45 -3.60 9.64 -3.09
CA LYS A 45 -4.20 9.21 -1.81
C LYS A 45 -4.74 7.77 -1.78
N GLU A 46 -4.56 7.00 -2.85
CA GLU A 46 -5.07 5.62 -2.95
C GLU A 46 -4.02 4.54 -2.67
#